data_AF-A0A7X9FK86-F1
#
_entry.id   AF-A0A7X9FK86-F1
#
_cell.length_a   1.000
_cell.length_b   1.000
_cell.length_c   1.000
_cell.angle_alpha   90.00
_cell.angle_beta   90.00
_cell.angle_gamma   90.00
#
_symmetry.space_group_name_H-M   'P 1'
#
loop_
_entity.id
_entity.type
_entity.pdbx_description
1 polymer ?
#
loop_
_entity_poly.entity_id
_entity_poly.type
_entity_poly.pdbx_seq_one_letter_code
_entity_poly.pdbx_strand_id
1 'polypeptide(L)'
;MTPLTKAPLGISLVVENIVGEGFTERMGRLGVFVGTTLTRLGESVAVEPVKVRGPRGEAVLSGAWAAKMVVHLDDGRRLPLLECKSGESGHVEGITGQDRIVQSMEALGLVENDRITFLRRLPPMAYNALVDGKTRVRLGEGQASKLLGQTPTGQVQFCGVGVGEDFVVTRILTGESARETFEALNIRPGTHLSLVSVQAGQVMRLGRHHPVVCVTNDGLRLYFQEKDADRILVAPANE
;
A
#
# COMPACT_ATOMS: atom_id res chain seq x y z
N MET A 1 15.10 -5.56 24.06
CA MET A 1 14.11 -5.75 22.99
C MET A 1 14.57 -4.99 21.74
N THR A 2 14.84 -5.69 20.65
CA THR A 2 15.37 -5.10 19.41
C THR A 2 14.24 -4.91 18.40
N PRO A 3 14.04 -3.72 17.81
CA PRO A 3 13.05 -3.55 16.74
C PRO A 3 13.40 -4.39 15.51
N LEU A 4 12.39 -4.89 14.79
CA LEU A 4 12.59 -5.74 13.61
C LEU A 4 13.46 -5.05 12.54
N THR A 5 13.36 -3.72 12.38
CA THR A 5 14.20 -2.91 11.47
C THR A 5 15.70 -2.96 11.80
N LYS A 6 16.07 -3.31 13.04
CA LYS A 6 17.44 -3.40 13.55
C LYS A 6 17.87 -4.83 13.85
N ALA A 7 16.97 -5.80 13.71
CA ALA A 7 17.27 -7.20 13.93
C ALA A 7 18.21 -7.75 12.85
N PRO A 8 19.07 -8.73 13.18
CA PRO A 8 19.94 -9.39 12.20
C PRO A 8 19.12 -10.05 11.08
N LEU A 9 19.74 -10.14 9.90
CA LEU A 9 19.14 -10.75 8.71
C LEU A 9 19.44 -12.24 8.68
N GLY A 10 18.51 -13.03 8.13
CA GLY A 10 18.73 -14.44 7.80
C GLY A 10 18.78 -15.40 8.99
N ILE A 11 18.46 -14.93 10.21
CA ILE A 11 18.38 -15.78 11.40
C ILE A 11 16.95 -15.88 11.93
N SER A 12 16.71 -16.90 12.75
CA SER A 12 15.47 -17.11 13.48
C SER A 12 15.31 -16.06 14.59
N LEU A 13 14.18 -15.34 14.60
CA LEU A 13 13.85 -14.28 15.52
C LEU A 13 12.53 -14.59 16.20
N VAL A 14 12.48 -14.59 17.53
CA VAL A 14 11.23 -14.73 18.29
C VAL A 14 10.63 -13.35 18.54
N VAL A 15 9.34 -13.20 18.27
CA VAL A 15 8.58 -11.99 18.60
C VAL A 15 8.39 -11.91 20.11
N GLU A 16 9.01 -10.92 20.75
CA GLU A 16 8.89 -10.67 22.18
C GLU A 16 7.70 -9.76 22.51
N ASN A 17 7.41 -8.81 21.62
CA ASN A 17 6.33 -7.84 21.84
C ASN A 17 5.88 -7.20 20.51
N ILE A 18 4.62 -6.78 20.45
CA ILE A 18 4.06 -5.98 19.36
C ILE A 18 3.41 -4.74 19.97
N VAL A 19 3.91 -3.56 19.62
CA VAL A 19 3.48 -2.31 20.21
C VAL A 19 2.17 -1.85 19.58
N GLY A 20 1.11 -1.77 20.39
CA GLY A 20 -0.18 -1.12 20.13
C GLY A 20 -1.30 -2.05 19.64
N GLU A 21 -2.42 -2.01 20.35
CA GLU A 21 -3.50 -3.01 20.35
C GLU A 21 -4.04 -3.37 18.97
N GLY A 22 -4.55 -2.40 18.20
CA GLY A 22 -5.12 -2.69 16.87
C GLY A 22 -4.09 -3.24 15.86
N PHE A 23 -2.81 -2.88 16.01
CA PHE A 23 -1.74 -3.45 15.17
C PHE A 23 -1.43 -4.88 15.60
N THR A 24 -1.35 -5.15 16.90
CA THR A 24 -1.14 -6.50 17.45
C THR A 24 -2.23 -7.47 17.01
N GLU A 25 -3.49 -7.06 17.05
CA GLU A 25 -4.62 -7.89 16.63
C GLU A 25 -4.53 -8.26 15.13
N ARG A 26 -4.21 -7.28 14.27
CA ARG A 26 -3.99 -7.52 12.83
C ARG A 26 -2.81 -8.44 12.57
N MET A 27 -1.72 -8.27 13.31
CA MET A 27 -0.54 -9.13 13.18
C MET A 27 -0.88 -10.56 13.57
N GLY A 28 -1.68 -10.74 14.63
CA GLY A 28 -2.17 -12.06 15.06
C GLY A 28 -2.91 -12.80 13.95
N ARG A 29 -3.78 -12.12 13.18
CA ARG A 29 -4.48 -12.72 12.02
C ARG A 29 -3.53 -13.17 10.91
N LEU A 30 -2.41 -12.48 10.75
CA LEU A 30 -1.35 -12.86 9.81
C LEU A 30 -0.37 -13.89 10.38
N GLY A 31 -0.66 -14.46 11.55
CA GLY A 31 0.20 -15.45 12.21
C GLY A 31 1.42 -14.84 12.90
N VAL A 32 1.38 -13.55 13.24
CA VAL A 32 2.47 -12.85 13.94
C VAL A 32 1.99 -12.41 15.32
N PHE A 33 2.39 -13.15 16.34
CA PHE A 33 2.08 -12.86 17.75
C PHE A 33 3.28 -13.19 18.63
N VAL A 34 3.25 -12.74 19.89
CA VAL A 34 4.33 -13.00 20.87
C VAL A 34 4.61 -14.50 20.98
N GLY A 35 5.89 -14.86 20.91
CA GLY A 35 6.36 -16.26 20.87
C GLY A 35 6.51 -16.84 19.47
N THR A 36 5.99 -16.18 18.42
CA THR A 36 6.16 -16.65 17.04
C THR A 36 7.56 -16.39 16.52
N THR A 37 8.06 -17.29 15.68
CA THR A 37 9.33 -17.12 14.97
C THR A 37 9.15 -16.46 13.60
N LEU A 38 10.01 -15.49 13.31
CA LEU A 38 10.15 -14.81 12.02
C LEU A 38 11.61 -14.89 11.56
N THR A 39 11.84 -14.77 10.26
CA THR A 39 13.16 -14.50 9.71
C THR A 39 13.11 -13.21 8.90
N ARG A 40 13.95 -12.23 9.27
CA ARG A 40 14.09 -11.00 8.50
C ARG A 40 14.98 -11.24 7.29
N LEU A 41 14.52 -10.83 6.10
CA LEU A 41 15.24 -11.01 4.84
C LEU A 41 15.94 -9.72 4.42
N GLY A 42 17.13 -9.86 3.82
CA GLY A 42 17.93 -8.75 3.28
C GLY A 42 17.53 -8.32 1.86
N GLU A 43 16.31 -8.66 1.44
CA GLU A 43 15.87 -8.50 0.06
C GLU A 43 15.35 -7.08 -0.21
N SER A 44 15.58 -6.58 -1.42
CA SER A 44 14.90 -5.41 -1.96
C SER A 44 13.74 -5.88 -2.83
N VAL A 45 12.53 -5.40 -2.52
CA VAL A 45 11.33 -5.67 -3.32
C VAL A 45 11.01 -4.45 -4.17
N ALA A 46 10.84 -4.67 -5.47
CA ALA A 46 10.33 -3.65 -6.37
C ALA A 46 8.86 -3.33 -6.02
N VAL A 47 8.63 -2.11 -5.54
CA VAL A 47 7.29 -1.62 -5.16
C VAL A 47 6.65 -0.85 -6.32
N GLU A 48 6.14 -1.59 -7.29
CA GLU A 48 5.41 -1.01 -8.43
C GLU A 48 3.93 -0.79 -8.08
N PRO A 49 3.28 0.24 -8.63
CA PRO A 49 1.83 0.38 -8.54
C PRO A 49 1.14 -0.82 -9.20
N VAL A 50 0.02 -1.24 -8.62
CA VAL A 50 -0.76 -2.37 -9.12
C VAL A 50 -2.20 -1.97 -9.30
N LYS A 51 -2.86 -2.60 -10.27
CA LYS A 51 -4.29 -2.51 -10.47
C LYS A 51 -4.95 -3.77 -9.96
N VAL A 52 -5.96 -3.60 -9.13
CA VAL A 52 -6.77 -4.69 -8.56
C VAL A 52 -8.24 -4.45 -8.86
N ARG A 53 -9.04 -5.50 -8.71
CA ARG A 53 -10.50 -5.41 -8.71
C ARG A 53 -11.02 -5.93 -7.38
N GLY A 54 -11.76 -5.08 -6.67
CA GLY A 54 -12.52 -5.44 -5.47
C GLY A 54 -14.03 -5.34 -5.71
N PRO A 55 -14.85 -5.44 -4.66
CA PRO A 55 -16.31 -5.40 -4.76
C PRO A 55 -16.85 -4.09 -5.34
N ARG A 56 -16.15 -2.97 -5.12
CA ARG A 56 -16.52 -1.65 -5.66
C ARG A 56 -15.94 -1.33 -7.03
N GLY A 57 -15.37 -2.33 -7.71
CA GLY A 57 -14.76 -2.17 -9.02
C GLY A 57 -13.24 -2.13 -8.95
N GLU A 58 -12.63 -1.41 -9.89
CA GLU A 58 -11.18 -1.39 -10.05
C GLU A 58 -10.54 -0.29 -9.20
N ALA A 59 -9.41 -0.62 -8.58
CA ALA A 59 -8.62 0.32 -7.79
C ALA A 59 -7.13 0.22 -8.19
N VAL A 60 -6.45 1.35 -8.13
CA VAL A 60 -5.00 1.43 -8.28
C VAL A 60 -4.38 1.62 -6.91
N LEU A 61 -3.46 0.73 -6.54
CA LEU A 61 -2.70 0.81 -5.31
C LEU A 61 -1.27 1.21 -5.63
N SER A 62 -0.77 2.23 -4.93
CA SER A 62 0.67 2.51 -4.94
C SER A 62 1.45 1.29 -4.46
N GLY A 63 2.69 1.09 -4.92
CA GLY A 63 3.48 -0.06 -4.50
C GLY A 63 3.65 -0.18 -2.98
N ALA A 64 3.75 0.95 -2.27
CA ALA A 64 3.83 0.99 -0.81
C ALA A 64 2.53 0.57 -0.09
N TRP A 65 1.39 0.64 -0.78
CA TRP A 65 0.09 0.17 -0.29
C TRP A 65 -0.10 -1.30 -0.63
N ALA A 66 0.18 -1.68 -1.86
CA ALA A 66 0.14 -3.06 -2.32
C ALA A 66 1.07 -3.96 -1.50
N ALA A 67 2.25 -3.46 -1.12
CA ALA A 67 3.18 -4.18 -0.25
C ALA A 67 2.54 -4.57 1.09
N LYS A 68 1.62 -3.76 1.64
CA LYS A 68 1.04 -4.04 2.95
C LYS A 68 -0.12 -5.01 2.93
N MET A 69 -0.57 -5.45 1.77
CA MET A 69 -1.75 -6.30 1.65
C MET A 69 -1.33 -7.75 1.51
N VAL A 70 -1.89 -8.62 2.34
CA VAL A 70 -1.79 -10.07 2.21
C VAL A 70 -3.09 -10.59 1.62
N VAL A 71 -2.97 -11.48 0.65
CA VAL A 71 -4.10 -12.12 -0.03
C VAL A 71 -4.04 -13.62 0.26
N HIS A 72 -5.20 -14.19 0.51
CA HIS A 72 -5.40 -15.62 0.53
C HIS A 72 -6.14 -16.00 -0.76
N LEU A 73 -5.44 -16.68 -1.65
CA LEU A 73 -5.93 -17.09 -2.97
C LEU A 73 -6.89 -18.28 -2.87
N ASP A 74 -7.74 -18.44 -3.88
CA ASP A 74 -8.69 -19.56 -3.97
C ASP A 74 -8.02 -20.94 -3.99
N ASP A 75 -6.74 -21.00 -4.38
CA ASP A 75 -5.94 -22.23 -4.37
C ASP A 75 -5.29 -22.52 -3.01
N GLY A 76 -5.64 -21.76 -1.97
CA GLY A 76 -5.17 -21.93 -0.60
C GLY A 76 -3.83 -21.27 -0.29
N ARG A 77 -3.16 -20.66 -1.27
CA ARG A 77 -1.90 -19.94 -1.02
C ARG A 77 -2.17 -18.62 -0.31
N ARG A 78 -1.32 -18.28 0.66
CA ARG A 78 -1.28 -16.98 1.31
C ARG A 78 0.00 -16.27 0.88
N LEU A 79 -0.11 -15.05 0.35
CA LEU A 79 1.04 -14.30 -0.15
C LEU A 79 0.79 -12.78 -0.18
N PRO A 80 1.84 -11.95 -0.16
CA PRO A 80 1.71 -10.51 -0.40
C PRO A 80 1.08 -10.24 -1.77
N LEU A 81 0.23 -9.22 -1.87
CA LEU A 81 -0.41 -8.83 -3.12
C LEU A 81 0.60 -8.56 -4.26
N LEU A 82 1.79 -8.07 -3.93
CA LEU A 82 2.86 -7.83 -4.90
C LEU A 82 3.43 -9.11 -5.55
N GLU A 83 3.23 -10.25 -4.90
CA GLU A 83 3.65 -11.57 -5.39
C GLU A 83 2.56 -12.27 -6.23
N CYS A 84 1.34 -11.73 -6.27
CA CYS A 84 0.27 -12.24 -7.12
C CYS A 84 0.63 -12.13 -8.62
N LYS A 85 0.06 -13.04 -9.41
CA LYS A 85 0.04 -13.03 -10.87
C LYS A 85 -1.27 -12.47 -11.39
N SER A 86 -1.23 -11.94 -12.61
CA SER A 86 -2.43 -11.44 -13.31
C SER A 86 -3.52 -12.51 -13.37
N GLY A 87 -4.73 -12.16 -12.93
CA GLY A 87 -5.89 -13.05 -12.88
C GLY A 87 -6.06 -13.81 -11.56
N GLU A 88 -5.02 -13.91 -10.73
CA GLU A 88 -5.15 -14.57 -9.42
C GLU A 88 -6.16 -13.82 -8.54
N SER A 89 -7.02 -14.60 -7.89
CA SER A 89 -8.15 -14.10 -7.10
C SER A 89 -8.28 -14.86 -5.79
N GLY A 90 -8.87 -14.19 -4.81
CA GLY A 90 -9.02 -14.68 -3.44
C GLY A 90 -9.72 -13.65 -2.58
N HIS A 91 -9.38 -13.59 -1.29
CA HIS A 91 -9.81 -12.53 -0.39
C HIS A 91 -8.63 -11.80 0.25
N VAL A 92 -8.88 -10.57 0.71
CA VAL A 92 -7.92 -9.81 1.53
C VAL A 92 -7.82 -10.48 2.89
N GLU A 93 -6.69 -11.14 3.16
CA GLU A 93 -6.44 -11.84 4.42
C GLU A 93 -6.12 -10.85 5.55
N GLY A 94 -5.37 -9.78 5.24
CA GLY A 94 -5.00 -8.78 6.22
C GLY A 94 -4.07 -7.70 5.68
N ILE A 95 -3.87 -6.66 6.50
CA ILE A 95 -3.05 -5.50 6.15
C ILE A 95 -1.95 -5.29 7.21
N THR A 96 -0.68 -5.31 6.81
CA THR A 96 0.51 -5.13 7.69
C THR A 96 0.75 -3.68 8.14
N GLY A 97 -0.27 -2.82 8.01
CA GLY A 97 -0.18 -1.38 8.26
C GLY A 97 -1.00 -0.91 9.46
N GLN A 98 -0.89 0.39 9.74
CA GLN A 98 -1.68 1.08 10.77
C GLN A 98 -3.11 1.36 10.30
N ASP A 99 -4.00 1.72 11.23
CA ASP A 99 -5.44 1.90 10.99
C ASP A 99 -5.73 2.91 9.87
N ARG A 100 -4.95 3.99 9.77
CA ARG A 100 -5.08 4.96 8.67
C ARG A 100 -4.89 4.35 7.28
N ILE A 101 -4.01 3.34 7.15
CA ILE A 101 -3.85 2.61 5.89
C ILE A 101 -5.08 1.75 5.62
N VAL A 102 -5.58 1.05 6.64
CA VAL A 102 -6.82 0.26 6.54
C VAL A 102 -7.97 1.16 6.07
N GLN A 103 -8.20 2.29 6.73
CA GLN A 103 -9.21 3.30 6.35
C GLN A 103 -9.04 3.85 4.93
N SER A 104 -7.80 3.91 4.42
CA SER A 104 -7.53 4.34 3.05
C SER A 104 -7.90 3.26 2.03
N MET A 105 -7.68 1.99 2.36
CA MET A 105 -8.08 0.84 1.54
C MET A 105 -9.61 0.66 1.55
N GLU A 106 -10.24 0.83 2.72
CA GLU A 106 -11.71 0.81 2.85
C GLU A 106 -12.39 1.89 2.00
N ALA A 107 -11.77 3.07 1.89
CA ALA A 107 -12.25 4.14 1.01
C ALA A 107 -12.26 3.72 -0.47
N LEU A 108 -11.39 2.80 -0.87
CA LEU A 108 -11.35 2.19 -2.20
C LEU A 108 -12.22 0.93 -2.30
N GLY A 109 -12.93 0.56 -1.22
CA GLY A 109 -13.72 -0.67 -1.16
C GLY A 109 -12.88 -1.95 -1.07
N LEU A 110 -11.72 -1.87 -0.41
CA LEU A 110 -10.85 -3.02 -0.15
C LEU A 110 -10.77 -3.25 1.36
N VAL A 111 -11.65 -4.10 1.88
CA VAL A 111 -11.76 -4.44 3.31
C VAL A 111 -11.23 -5.86 3.55
N GLU A 112 -10.80 -6.18 4.77
CA GLU A 112 -10.47 -7.57 5.13
C GLU A 112 -11.66 -8.51 4.84
N ASN A 113 -11.35 -9.70 4.33
CA ASN A 113 -12.29 -10.71 3.81
C ASN A 113 -13.04 -10.34 2.51
N ASP A 114 -12.85 -9.14 1.95
CA ASP A 114 -13.41 -8.83 0.64
C ASP A 114 -12.72 -9.61 -0.47
N ARG A 115 -13.50 -9.95 -1.50
CA ARG A 115 -12.99 -10.51 -2.75
C ARG A 115 -11.99 -9.54 -3.39
N ILE A 116 -10.85 -10.06 -3.82
CA ILE A 116 -9.87 -9.29 -4.58
C ILE A 116 -9.32 -10.12 -5.74
N THR A 117 -9.20 -9.48 -6.90
CA THR A 117 -8.50 -10.01 -8.07
C THR A 117 -7.33 -9.12 -8.41
N PHE A 118 -6.14 -9.71 -8.52
CA PHE A 118 -4.96 -9.02 -9.03
C PHE A 118 -5.07 -8.89 -10.54
N LEU A 119 -5.19 -7.67 -11.06
CA LEU A 119 -5.32 -7.46 -12.51
C LEU A 119 -3.95 -7.40 -13.17
N ARG A 120 -3.09 -6.46 -12.77
CA ARG A 120 -1.75 -6.28 -13.35
C ARG A 120 -0.89 -5.29 -12.56
N ARG A 121 0.42 -5.36 -12.77
CA ARG A 121 1.34 -4.26 -12.45
C ARG A 121 1.16 -3.13 -13.46
N LEU A 122 1.25 -1.89 -12.98
CA LEU A 122 1.19 -0.71 -13.83
C LEU A 122 2.62 -0.20 -14.07
N PRO A 123 2.94 0.21 -15.31
CA PRO A 123 4.19 0.90 -15.55
C PRO A 123 4.21 2.23 -14.76
N PRO A 124 5.39 2.78 -14.46
CA PRO A 124 5.46 4.12 -13.91
C PRO A 124 4.82 5.13 -14.87
N MET A 125 3.83 5.88 -14.39
CA MET A 125 3.17 6.95 -15.15
C MET A 125 3.35 8.29 -14.45
N ALA A 126 3.31 9.36 -15.25
CA ALA A 126 3.25 10.74 -14.80
C ALA A 126 1.98 11.41 -15.32
N TYR A 127 1.20 11.95 -14.39
CA TYR A 127 -0.06 12.65 -14.63
C TYR A 127 0.20 14.15 -14.57
N ASN A 128 0.15 14.81 -15.72
CA ASN A 128 0.26 16.26 -15.80
C ASN A 128 -1.15 16.85 -15.66
N ALA A 129 -1.37 17.67 -14.64
CA ALA A 129 -2.68 18.21 -14.30
C ALA A 129 -2.63 19.73 -14.11
N LEU A 130 -3.79 20.37 -14.26
CA LEU A 130 -4.03 21.75 -13.87
C LEU A 130 -4.81 21.79 -12.56
N VAL A 131 -4.28 22.55 -11.60
CA VAL A 131 -4.93 22.84 -10.31
C VAL A 131 -5.69 24.15 -10.45
N ASP A 132 -7.00 24.10 -10.21
CA ASP A 132 -7.95 25.22 -10.31
C ASP A 132 -7.80 26.01 -11.63
N GLY A 133 -7.47 25.30 -12.72
CA GLY A 133 -7.25 25.86 -14.07
C GLY A 133 -6.01 26.74 -14.22
N LYS A 134 -5.17 26.88 -13.19
CA LYS A 134 -4.07 27.86 -13.14
C LYS A 134 -2.70 27.23 -13.06
N THR A 135 -2.50 26.34 -12.09
CA THR A 135 -1.17 25.84 -11.75
C THR A 135 -0.95 24.46 -12.36
N ARG A 136 0.09 24.31 -13.19
CA ARG A 136 0.48 23.01 -13.71
C ARG A 136 1.24 22.23 -12.64
N VAL A 137 0.81 21.01 -12.38
CA VAL A 137 1.47 20.06 -11.48
C VAL A 137 1.73 18.76 -12.22
N ARG A 138 2.77 18.06 -11.78
CA ARG A 138 3.11 16.72 -12.26
C ARG A 138 3.04 15.76 -11.09
N LEU A 139 2.14 14.80 -11.18
CA LEU A 139 1.92 13.77 -10.15
C LEU A 139 2.45 12.43 -10.66
N GLY A 140 3.22 11.72 -9.84
CA GLY A 140 3.52 10.31 -10.11
C GLY A 140 2.29 9.43 -9.90
N GLU A 141 2.26 8.23 -10.50
CA GLU A 141 1.20 7.23 -10.34
C GLU A 141 0.79 7.04 -8.87
N GLY A 142 1.75 6.84 -7.97
CA GLY A 142 1.46 6.65 -6.54
C GLY A 142 0.91 7.88 -5.80
N GLN A 143 1.03 9.08 -6.37
CA GLN A 143 0.36 10.29 -5.86
C GLN A 143 -1.04 10.40 -6.45
N ALA A 144 -1.18 10.21 -7.77
CA ALA A 144 -2.47 10.24 -8.46
C ALA A 144 -3.44 9.19 -7.89
N SER A 145 -2.95 8.00 -7.55
CA SER A 145 -3.76 6.94 -6.93
C SER A 145 -4.24 7.28 -5.51
N LYS A 146 -3.69 8.31 -4.86
CA LYS A 146 -4.11 8.72 -3.51
C LYS A 146 -5.16 9.82 -3.52
N LEU A 147 -5.47 10.38 -4.68
CA LEU A 147 -6.50 11.39 -4.82
C LEU A 147 -7.81 10.71 -5.20
N LEU A 148 -8.77 10.73 -4.27
CA LEU A 148 -10.14 10.31 -4.52
C LEU A 148 -10.97 11.56 -4.76
N GLY A 149 -11.84 11.51 -5.77
CA GLY A 149 -12.64 12.65 -6.14
C GLY A 149 -13.90 12.27 -6.88
N GLN A 150 -14.72 13.28 -7.16
CA GLN A 150 -15.97 13.15 -7.85
C GLN A 150 -15.79 13.63 -9.31
N THR A 151 -16.28 12.83 -10.24
CA THR A 151 -16.52 13.22 -11.63
C THR A 151 -18.03 13.15 -11.93
N PRO A 152 -18.50 13.60 -13.11
CA PRO A 152 -19.91 13.47 -13.48
C PRO A 152 -20.43 12.03 -13.47
N THR A 153 -19.55 11.03 -13.69
CA THR A 153 -19.92 9.61 -13.76
C THR A 153 -19.82 8.89 -12.42
N GLY A 154 -19.21 9.49 -11.40
CA GLY A 154 -19.09 8.86 -10.09
C GLY A 154 -17.81 9.22 -9.35
N GLN A 155 -17.61 8.56 -8.22
CA GLN A 155 -16.38 8.69 -7.45
C GLN A 155 -15.29 7.80 -8.04
N VAL A 156 -14.11 8.37 -8.30
CA VAL A 156 -12.96 7.66 -8.87
C VAL A 156 -11.64 8.16 -8.29
N GLN A 157 -10.57 7.38 -8.45
CA GLN A 157 -9.22 7.87 -8.21
C GLN A 157 -8.76 8.75 -9.38
N PHE A 158 -7.95 9.78 -9.12
CA PHE A 158 -7.49 10.69 -10.17
C PHE A 158 -6.72 9.97 -11.30
N CYS A 159 -6.02 8.87 -10.99
CA CYS A 159 -5.34 8.05 -11.98
C CYS A 159 -6.28 7.31 -12.97
N GLY A 160 -7.59 7.28 -12.69
CA GLY A 160 -8.63 6.71 -13.55
C GLY A 160 -9.44 7.74 -14.34
N VAL A 161 -9.13 9.04 -14.22
CA VAL A 161 -9.86 10.14 -14.86
C VAL A 161 -9.41 10.32 -16.31
N GLY A 162 -10.34 10.67 -17.20
CA GLY A 162 -10.05 10.99 -18.60
C GLY A 162 -9.37 12.36 -18.78
N VAL A 163 -8.65 12.55 -19.89
CA VAL A 163 -8.08 13.87 -20.23
C VAL A 163 -9.23 14.87 -20.45
N GLY A 164 -9.12 16.04 -19.81
CA GLY A 164 -10.11 17.10 -19.89
C GLY A 164 -11.39 16.88 -19.07
N GLU A 165 -11.48 15.76 -18.34
CA GLU A 165 -12.63 15.49 -17.46
C GLU A 165 -12.53 16.32 -16.16
N ASP A 166 -13.69 16.80 -15.69
CA ASP A 166 -13.78 17.51 -14.43
C ASP A 166 -13.62 16.56 -13.24
N PHE A 167 -12.69 16.90 -12.35
CA PHE A 167 -12.45 16.15 -11.12
C PHE A 167 -12.37 17.09 -9.93
N VAL A 168 -13.22 16.86 -8.93
CA VAL A 168 -13.15 17.56 -7.64
C VAL A 168 -12.60 16.63 -6.59
N VAL A 169 -11.47 16.98 -6.00
CA VAL A 169 -10.85 16.19 -4.94
C VAL A 169 -11.81 16.13 -3.75
N THR A 170 -12.24 14.94 -3.33
CA THR A 170 -13.08 14.77 -2.14
C THR A 170 -12.26 14.28 -0.96
N ARG A 171 -11.23 13.47 -1.20
CA ARG A 171 -10.36 12.93 -0.16
C ARG A 171 -8.95 12.69 -0.66
N ILE A 172 -7.97 12.95 0.21
CA ILE A 172 -6.58 12.57 -0.02
C ILE A 172 -6.27 11.38 0.90
N LEU A 173 -6.02 10.24 0.29
CA LEU A 173 -5.80 8.97 0.96
C LEU A 173 -4.32 8.84 1.31
N THR A 174 -3.87 9.56 2.33
CA THR A 174 -2.47 9.53 2.75
C THR A 174 -2.33 9.82 4.24
N GLY A 175 -1.18 9.46 4.81
CA GLY A 175 -0.83 9.84 6.18
C GLY A 175 -0.43 11.31 6.27
N GLU A 176 -0.46 11.86 7.47
CA GLU A 176 -0.19 13.27 7.80
C GLU A 176 1.10 13.81 7.17
N SER A 177 2.22 13.07 7.31
CA SER A 177 3.51 13.45 6.72
C SER A 177 3.53 13.50 5.19
N ALA A 178 2.63 12.76 4.52
CA ALA A 178 2.52 12.77 3.06
C ALA A 178 1.39 13.70 2.56
N ARG A 179 0.66 14.35 3.47
CA ARG A 179 -0.33 15.38 3.14
C ARG A 179 0.36 16.70 2.77
N GLU A 180 1.48 17.02 3.43
CA GLU A 180 2.35 18.16 3.13
C GLU A 180 2.74 18.21 1.64
N THR A 181 2.99 17.06 1.02
CA THR A 181 3.32 16.97 -0.40
C THR A 181 2.19 17.48 -1.29
N PHE A 182 0.93 17.18 -0.95
CA PHE A 182 -0.23 17.66 -1.72
C PHE A 182 -0.53 19.12 -1.41
N GLU A 183 -0.38 19.53 -0.16
CA GLU A 183 -0.56 20.92 0.26
C GLU A 183 0.44 21.85 -0.43
N ALA A 184 1.70 21.44 -0.58
CA ALA A 184 2.72 22.17 -1.34
C ALA A 184 2.36 22.31 -2.84
N LEU A 185 1.53 21.40 -3.37
CA LEU A 185 1.00 21.46 -4.74
C LEU A 185 -0.34 22.20 -4.83
N ASN A 186 -0.83 22.78 -3.72
CA ASN A 186 -2.16 23.38 -3.58
C ASN A 186 -3.33 22.41 -3.82
N ILE A 187 -3.11 21.12 -3.57
CA ILE A 187 -4.12 20.07 -3.72
C ILE A 187 -4.69 19.75 -2.34
N ARG A 188 -5.99 20.00 -2.16
CA ARG A 188 -6.76 19.71 -0.94
C ARG A 188 -8.17 19.25 -1.30
N PRO A 189 -8.94 18.64 -0.37
CA PRO A 189 -10.37 18.45 -0.61
C PRO A 189 -11.05 19.76 -1.04
N GLY A 190 -11.90 19.68 -2.08
CA GLY A 190 -12.51 20.81 -2.76
C GLY A 190 -11.72 21.37 -3.95
N THR A 191 -10.44 21.01 -4.13
CA THR A 191 -9.64 21.46 -5.28
C THR A 191 -10.16 20.85 -6.58
N HIS A 192 -10.24 21.66 -7.64
CA HIS A 192 -10.52 21.19 -8.98
C HIS A 192 -9.21 20.78 -9.67
N LEU A 193 -9.17 19.56 -10.19
CA LEU A 193 -8.09 19.07 -11.02
C LEU A 193 -8.61 18.72 -12.41
N SER A 194 -7.85 19.11 -13.43
CA SER A 194 -8.10 18.67 -14.80
C SER A 194 -6.87 17.95 -15.32
N LEU A 195 -7.05 16.70 -15.76
CA LEU A 195 -5.97 15.94 -16.35
C LEU A 195 -5.66 16.48 -17.75
N VAL A 196 -4.42 16.87 -17.99
CA VAL A 196 -3.96 17.42 -19.28
C VAL A 196 -3.33 16.33 -20.14
N SER A 197 -2.49 15.49 -19.53
CA SER A 197 -1.85 14.36 -20.23
C SER A 197 -1.33 13.32 -19.25
N VAL A 198 -1.20 12.09 -19.75
CA VAL A 198 -0.49 11.00 -19.08
C VAL A 198 0.70 10.63 -19.94
N GLN A 199 1.87 10.51 -19.32
CA GLN A 199 3.11 10.15 -19.99
C GLN A 199 3.78 9.01 -19.23
N ALA A 200 4.63 8.25 -19.91
CA ALA A 200 5.54 7.35 -19.23
C ALA A 200 6.34 8.14 -18.17
N GLY A 201 6.21 7.71 -16.92
CA GLY A 201 6.97 8.25 -15.82
C GLY A 201 8.39 7.70 -15.84
N GLN A 202 9.31 8.42 -15.22
CA GLN A 202 10.54 7.76 -14.79
C GLN A 202 10.21 6.82 -13.64
N VAL A 203 10.88 5.67 -13.56
CA VAL A 203 10.90 4.86 -12.34
C VAL A 203 11.49 5.76 -11.25
N MET A 204 10.64 6.42 -10.49
CA MET A 204 11.07 7.06 -9.27
C MET A 204 11.41 5.92 -8.32
N ARG A 205 12.70 5.55 -8.28
CA ARG A 205 13.24 4.79 -7.16
C ARG A 205 12.97 5.66 -5.94
N LEU A 206 11.92 5.34 -5.19
CA LEU A 206 11.69 5.94 -3.89
C LEU A 206 12.97 5.71 -3.10
N GLY A 207 13.76 6.77 -2.96
CA GLY A 207 14.89 6.77 -2.06
C GLY A 207 14.37 6.32 -0.69
N ARG A 208 14.96 5.24 -0.17
CA ARG A 208 14.86 4.76 1.22
C ARG A 208 13.58 4.05 1.69
N HIS A 209 12.60 3.72 0.83
CA HIS A 209 11.38 3.02 1.28
C HIS A 209 11.27 1.58 0.78
N HIS A 210 12.34 0.79 0.92
CA HIS A 210 12.22 -0.65 0.76
C HIS A 210 11.44 -1.20 1.96
N PRO A 211 10.42 -2.04 1.75
CA PRO A 211 9.77 -2.69 2.86
C PRO A 211 10.78 -3.58 3.60
N VAL A 212 10.64 -3.65 4.93
CA VAL A 212 11.26 -4.72 5.71
C VAL A 212 10.51 -6.00 5.38
N VAL A 213 11.21 -6.94 4.75
CA VAL A 213 10.65 -8.24 4.42
C VAL A 213 10.97 -9.21 5.56
N CYS A 214 9.95 -9.93 6.03
CA CYS A 214 10.16 -11.12 6.83
C CYS A 214 9.36 -12.29 6.28
N VAL A 215 9.73 -13.47 6.71
CA VAL A 215 9.00 -14.71 6.48
C VAL A 215 8.65 -15.33 7.82
N THR A 216 7.41 -15.78 7.96
CA THR A 216 6.93 -16.55 9.12
C THR A 216 7.39 -18.01 9.01
N ASN A 217 7.25 -18.78 10.09
CA ASN A 217 7.65 -20.19 10.10
C ASN A 217 6.84 -21.08 9.11
N ASP A 218 5.59 -20.69 8.78
CA ASP A 218 4.77 -21.35 7.75
C ASP A 218 5.08 -20.87 6.32
N GLY A 219 6.09 -20.02 6.14
CA GLY A 219 6.56 -19.56 4.83
C GLY A 219 5.83 -18.34 4.27
N LEU A 220 4.88 -17.74 5.00
CA LEU A 220 4.21 -16.52 4.59
C LEU A 220 5.20 -15.34 4.63
N ARG A 221 5.40 -14.72 3.47
CA ARG A 221 6.15 -13.47 3.35
C ARG A 221 5.28 -12.30 3.80
N LEU A 222 5.85 -11.39 4.58
CA LEU A 222 5.20 -10.19 5.08
C LEU A 222 6.09 -8.98 4.85
N TYR A 223 5.49 -7.91 4.32
CA TYR A 223 6.22 -6.69 4.00
C TYR A 223 5.75 -5.56 4.90
N PHE A 224 6.69 -4.93 5.58
CA PHE A 224 6.42 -3.84 6.53
C PHE A 224 7.05 -2.54 6.06
N GLN A 225 6.39 -1.42 6.32
CA GLN A 225 7.14 -0.16 6.36
C GLN A 225 8.00 -0.11 7.61
N GLU A 226 9.10 0.66 7.57
CA GLU A 226 10.03 0.81 8.68
C GLU A 226 9.31 1.12 10.01
N LYS A 227 8.40 2.12 10.00
CA LYS A 227 7.59 2.49 11.16
C LYS A 227 6.69 1.38 11.73
N ASP A 228 6.29 0.42 10.89
CA ASP A 228 5.42 -0.68 11.30
C ASP A 228 6.29 -1.85 11.79
N ALA A 229 7.42 -2.10 11.14
CA ALA A 229 8.44 -3.04 11.59
C ALA A 229 9.07 -2.63 12.94
N ASP A 230 9.25 -1.32 13.19
CA ASP A 230 9.78 -0.80 14.46
C ASP A 230 8.90 -1.16 15.67
N ARG A 231 7.62 -1.46 15.43
CA ARG A 231 6.65 -1.85 16.46
C ARG A 231 6.71 -3.33 16.80
N ILE A 232 7.41 -4.13 16.01
CA ILE A 232 7.61 -5.56 16.24
C ILE A 232 8.98 -5.70 16.92
N LEU A 233 8.97 -6.09 18.19
CA LEU A 233 10.17 -6.29 18.99
C LEU A 233 10.52 -7.77 18.99
N VAL A 234 11.79 -8.05 18.71
CA VAL A 234 12.29 -9.41 18.53
C VAL A 234 13.60 -9.65 19.27
N ALA A 235 13.87 -10.91 19.54
CA ALA A 235 15.17 -11.43 19.97
C ALA A 235 15.58 -12.63 19.11
N PRO A 236 16.88 -12.95 18.99
CA PRO A 236 17.30 -14.22 18.41
C PRO A 236 16.61 -15.39 19.11
N ALA A 237 16.15 -16.38 18.36
CA ALA A 237 15.72 -17.63 18.97
C ALA A 237 16.93 -18.27 19.65
N ASN A 238 16.79 -18.63 20.93
CA ASN A 238 17.78 -19.49 21.58
C ASN A 238 17.65 -20.89 20.95
N GLU A 239 18.75 -21.41 20.39
CA GLU A 239 18.85 -22.81 19.97
C GLU A 239 18.78 -23.77 21.17
#